data_AF-A0A6G2UBR7-F1
#
_entry.id   AF-A0A6G2UBR7-F1
#
_cell.length_a   1.000
_cell.length_b   1.000
_cell.length_c   1.000
_cell.angle_alpha   90.00
_cell.angle_beta   90.00
_cell.angle_gamma   90.00
#
_symmetry.space_group_name_H-M   'P 1'
#
loop_
_entity.id
_entity.type
_entity.pdbx_description
1 polymer ?
#
loop_
_entity_poly.entity_id
_entity_poly.type
_entity_poly.pdbx_seq_one_letter_code
_entity_poly.pdbx_strand_id
1 'polypeptide(L)'
;MPDRAPQDPPPGPAPVPHRTPDSAPAARPAGPDHAPARHPHVSTTERGSFCLARCDCGWSGPARRARSQARTDAARHLTDHHTSAERPPE
;
A
#
# COMPACT_ATOMS: atom_id res chain seq x y z
N MET A 1 65.33 7.24 -5.86
CA MET A 1 64.14 6.92 -5.05
C MET A 1 63.03 7.84 -5.52
N PRO A 2 62.17 7.47 -6.49
CA PRO A 2 61.10 8.36 -6.93
C PRO A 2 60.01 8.41 -5.87
N ASP A 3 59.63 9.64 -5.52
CA ASP A 3 58.60 10.01 -4.57
C ASP A 3 57.24 9.43 -5.01
N ARG A 4 56.63 8.60 -4.17
CA ARG A 4 55.37 7.92 -4.46
C ARG A 4 54.24 8.90 -4.16
N ALA A 5 53.74 9.56 -5.20
CA ALA A 5 52.62 10.49 -5.14
C ALA A 5 51.43 9.91 -4.33
N PRO A 6 50.68 10.75 -3.60
CA PRO A 6 49.49 10.32 -2.88
C PRO A 6 48.46 9.78 -3.87
N GLN A 7 48.12 8.50 -3.72
CA GLN A 7 47.07 7.88 -4.51
C GLN A 7 45.73 8.34 -3.94
N ASP A 8 44.96 9.05 -4.75
CA ASP A 8 43.59 9.44 -4.39
C ASP A 8 42.74 8.17 -4.19
N PRO A 9 41.95 8.06 -3.11
CA PRO A 9 41.11 6.89 -2.89
C PRO A 9 40.07 6.77 -4.02
N PRO A 10 39.72 5.54 -4.45
CA PRO A 10 38.69 5.38 -5.47
C PRO A 10 37.35 5.94 -4.95
N PRO A 11 36.53 6.56 -5.83
CA PRO A 11 35.23 7.05 -5.43
C PRO A 11 34.38 5.89 -4.89
N GLY A 12 33.69 6.12 -3.78
CA GLY A 12 32.76 5.16 -3.20
C GLY A 12 31.62 4.81 -4.16
N PRO A 13 30.93 3.68 -3.95
CA PRO A 13 29.83 3.29 -4.84
C PRO A 13 28.74 4.36 -4.85
N ALA A 14 28.28 4.73 -6.04
CA ALA A 14 27.16 5.65 -6.22
C ALA A 14 25.91 5.13 -5.48
N PRO A 15 25.08 6.00 -4.88
CA PRO A 15 23.83 5.58 -4.27
C PRO A 15 22.94 4.95 -5.33
N VAL A 16 22.64 3.66 -5.16
CA VAL A 16 21.65 2.99 -6.01
C VAL A 16 20.28 3.62 -5.75
N PRO A 17 19.57 4.15 -6.76
CA PRO A 17 18.19 4.57 -6.56
C PRO A 17 17.41 3.31 -6.19
N HIS A 18 16.90 3.27 -4.97
CA HIS A 18 15.96 2.24 -4.58
C HIS A 18 14.74 2.43 -5.49
N ARG A 19 14.56 1.49 -6.43
CA ARG A 19 13.36 1.45 -7.26
C ARG A 19 12.19 1.33 -6.28
N THR A 20 11.46 2.41 -6.04
CA THR A 20 10.22 2.37 -5.30
C THR A 20 9.33 1.43 -6.12
N PRO A 21 8.94 0.25 -5.62
CA PRO A 21 8.02 -0.58 -6.36
C PRO A 21 6.69 0.15 -6.32
N ASP A 22 6.45 0.85 -7.43
CA ASP A 22 5.18 1.28 -7.98
C ASP A 22 4.02 0.63 -7.24
N SER A 23 3.28 1.47 -6.53
CA SER A 23 2.03 1.11 -5.86
C SER A 23 0.92 0.94 -6.91
N ALA A 24 1.08 0.02 -7.85
CA ALA A 24 -0.02 -0.47 -8.67
C ALA A 24 -0.23 -1.95 -8.38
N PRO A 25 -1.30 -2.35 -7.67
CA PRO A 25 -1.84 -3.67 -7.93
C PRO A 25 -2.28 -3.66 -9.40
N ALA A 26 -1.79 -4.61 -10.19
CA ALA A 26 -2.41 -4.98 -11.45
C ALA A 26 -3.81 -5.55 -11.14
N ALA A 27 -4.75 -4.66 -10.82
CA ALA A 27 -6.16 -4.96 -10.84
C ALA A 27 -6.49 -5.31 -12.28
N ARG A 28 -6.75 -6.60 -12.53
CA ARG A 28 -7.44 -7.00 -13.76
C ARG A 28 -8.73 -6.14 -13.81
N PRO A 29 -9.07 -5.47 -14.92
CA PRO A 29 -10.32 -4.73 -14.99
C PRO A 29 -11.44 -5.73 -14.74
N ALA A 30 -12.12 -5.57 -13.61
CA ALA A 30 -13.33 -6.31 -13.32
C ALA A 30 -14.28 -6.07 -14.49
N GLY A 31 -14.78 -7.15 -15.09
CA GLY A 31 -15.88 -7.05 -16.05
C GLY A 31 -17.04 -6.28 -15.42
N PRO A 32 -17.82 -5.52 -16.21
CA PRO A 32 -18.88 -4.67 -15.70
C PRO A 32 -20.09 -5.51 -15.33
N ASP A 33 -20.03 -6.32 -14.27
CA ASP A 33 -21.18 -7.11 -13.82
C ASP A 33 -21.12 -7.47 -12.34
N HIS A 34 -21.20 -6.46 -11.48
CA HIS A 34 -21.89 -6.59 -10.19
C HIS A 34 -22.27 -5.23 -9.62
N ALA A 35 -23.46 -4.77 -9.97
CA ALA A 35 -24.16 -3.73 -9.22
C ALA A 35 -25.37 -4.34 -8.48
N PRO A 36 -25.15 -4.87 -7.27
CA PRO A 36 -26.09 -4.70 -6.18
C PRO A 36 -25.51 -3.64 -5.23
N ALA A 37 -26.35 -2.78 -4.63
CA ALA A 37 -25.98 -1.73 -3.65
C ALA A 37 -24.64 -2.03 -2.96
N ARG A 38 -23.55 -1.43 -3.48
CA ARG A 38 -22.20 -1.98 -3.30
C ARG A 38 -21.74 -1.62 -1.90
N HIS A 39 -21.95 -2.54 -0.96
CA HIS A 39 -21.33 -2.41 0.36
C HIS A 39 -19.82 -2.21 0.15
N PRO A 40 -19.20 -1.25 0.85
CA PRO A 40 -17.76 -1.05 0.77
C PRO A 40 -17.08 -2.38 1.07
N HIS A 41 -16.22 -2.84 0.17
CA HIS A 41 -15.48 -4.08 0.30
C HIS A 41 -14.01 -3.74 0.54
N VAL A 42 -13.47 -4.20 1.67
CA VAL A 42 -12.06 -4.07 1.99
C VAL A 42 -11.32 -5.35 1.62
N SER A 43 -10.36 -5.22 0.71
CA SER A 43 -9.42 -6.28 0.34
C SER A 43 -8.09 -6.10 1.08
N THR A 44 -7.57 -7.16 1.68
CA THR A 44 -6.22 -7.15 2.26
C THR A 44 -5.20 -7.69 1.27
N THR A 45 -4.13 -6.92 1.02
CA THR A 45 -3.01 -7.30 0.16
C THR A 45 -1.75 -7.48 1.01
N GLU A 46 -0.99 -8.53 0.74
CA GLU A 46 0.28 -8.79 1.42
C GLU A 46 1.47 -8.36 0.54
N ARG A 47 2.37 -7.54 1.08
CA ARG A 47 3.65 -7.16 0.46
C ARG A 47 4.81 -7.57 1.38
N GLY A 48 5.34 -8.77 1.16
CA GLY A 48 6.39 -9.34 2.00
C GLY A 48 5.92 -9.59 3.43
N SER A 49 6.58 -8.99 4.42
CA SER A 49 6.19 -9.10 5.83
C SER A 49 5.12 -8.10 6.28
N PHE A 50 4.51 -7.36 5.34
CA PHE A 50 3.49 -6.36 5.63
C PHE A 50 2.16 -6.72 4.98
N CYS A 51 1.08 -6.44 5.68
CA CYS A 51 -0.30 -6.59 5.24
C CYS A 51 -0.94 -5.20 5.21
N LEU A 52 -1.59 -4.87 4.09
CA LEU A 52 -2.25 -3.59 3.81
C LEU A 52 -3.73 -3.84 3.53
N ALA A 53 -4.61 -3.06 4.13
CA ALA A 53 -6.03 -3.07 3.81
C ALA A 53 -6.34 -1.99 2.76
N ARG A 54 -7.14 -2.29 1.75
CA ARG A 54 -7.63 -1.32 0.77
C ARG A 54 -9.11 -1.49 0.55
N CYS A 55 -9.86 -0.41 0.69
CA CYS A 55 -11.27 -0.35 0.39
C CYS A 55 -11.48 0.16 -1.03
N ASP A 56 -12.54 -0.32 -1.70
CA ASP A 56 -12.97 0.24 -2.98
C ASP A 56 -13.50 1.69 -2.88
N CYS A 57 -13.80 2.18 -1.67
CA CYS A 57 -14.12 3.59 -1.44
C CYS A 57 -12.91 4.52 -1.64
N GLY A 58 -11.71 3.97 -1.85
CA GLY A 58 -10.46 4.70 -2.04
C GLY A 58 -9.55 4.73 -0.81
N TRP A 59 -10.06 4.34 0.37
CA TRP A 59 -9.25 4.26 1.58
C TRP A 59 -8.20 3.16 1.52
N SER A 60 -7.00 3.47 1.99
CA SER A 60 -5.92 2.50 2.19
C SER A 60 -5.46 2.58 3.63
N GLY A 61 -5.57 1.45 4.32
CA GLY A 61 -5.14 1.30 5.70
C GLY A 61 -3.61 1.31 5.85
N PRO A 62 -3.12 1.51 7.08
CA PRO A 62 -1.69 1.53 7.40
C PRO A 62 -1.02 0.17 7.17
N ALA A 63 0.27 0.18 6.85
CA ALA A 63 1.08 -1.04 6.72
C ALA A 63 1.26 -1.72 8.09
N ARG A 64 0.71 -2.93 8.28
CA ARG A 64 0.86 -3.70 9.51
C ARG A 64 1.66 -4.97 9.28
N ARG A 65 2.57 -5.31 10.20
CA ARG A 65 3.28 -6.62 10.16
C ARG A 65 2.38 -7.77 10.61
N ALA A 66 1.50 -7.49 11.58
CA ALA A 66 0.51 -8.46 12.04
C ALA A 66 -0.71 -8.48 11.10
N ARG A 67 -0.91 -9.58 10.37
CA ARG A 67 -2.07 -9.77 9.49
C ARG A 67 -3.40 -9.61 10.23
N SER A 68 -3.47 -10.12 11.46
CA SER A 68 -4.67 -10.00 12.30
C SER A 68 -5.01 -8.54 12.55
N GLN A 69 -4.00 -7.71 12.77
CA GLN A 69 -4.18 -6.28 13.02
C GLN A 69 -4.61 -5.53 11.75
N ALA A 70 -4.05 -5.89 10.58
CA ALA A 70 -4.54 -5.36 9.30
C ALA A 70 -6.00 -5.73 9.04
N ARG A 71 -6.42 -6.96 9.40
CA ARG A 71 -7.82 -7.39 9.32
C ARG A 71 -8.73 -6.62 10.29
N THR A 72 -8.26 -6.32 11.50
CA THR A 72 -9.01 -5.48 12.45
C THR A 72 -9.17 -4.05 11.93
N ASP A 73 -8.11 -3.44 11.38
CA ASP A 73 -8.18 -2.11 10.75
C ASP A 73 -9.19 -2.11 9.58
N ALA A 74 -9.20 -3.15 8.75
CA ALA A 74 -10.18 -3.34 7.68
C ALA A 74 -11.62 -3.44 8.21
N ALA A 75 -11.86 -4.26 9.22
CA ALA A 75 -13.18 -4.43 9.81
C ALA A 75 -13.71 -3.14 10.44
N ARG A 76 -12.86 -2.42 11.18
CA ARG A 76 -13.21 -1.11 11.75
C ARG A 76 -13.60 -0.12 10.65
N HIS A 77 -12.85 -0.08 9.57
CA HIS A 77 -13.17 0.79 8.44
C HIS A 77 -14.52 0.47 7.80
N LEU A 78 -14.86 -0.82 7.62
CA LEU A 78 -16.17 -1.24 7.14
C LEU A 78 -17.29 -0.77 8.09
N THR A 79 -17.04 -0.82 9.39
CA THR A 79 -17.95 -0.28 10.41
C THR A 79 -18.06 1.25 10.29
N ASP A 80 -16.97 1.99 10.22
CA ASP A 80 -17.06 3.45 10.15
C ASP A 80 -17.72 3.93 8.83
N HIS A 81 -17.50 3.20 7.72
CA HIS A 81 -18.10 3.51 6.43
C HIS A 81 -19.60 3.24 6.36
N HIS A 82 -20.13 2.21 7.02
CA HIS A 82 -21.59 2.01 7.05
C HIS A 82 -22.27 3.17 7.77
N THR A 83 -21.64 3.71 8.82
CA THR A 83 -22.20 4.83 9.59
C THR A 83 -22.15 6.15 8.79
N SER A 84 -21.11 6.38 7.97
CA SER A 84 -21.06 7.58 7.10
C SER A 84 -21.95 7.50 5.85
N ALA A 85 -22.38 6.30 5.44
CA ALA A 85 -23.27 6.13 4.29
C ALA A 85 -24.70 6.61 4.55
N GLU A 86 -25.07 6.83 5.81
CA GLU A 86 -26.42 7.19 6.25
C GLU A 86 -26.59 8.71 6.47
N ARG A 87 -25.98 9.53 5.62
CA ARG A 87 -26.21 10.98 5.59
C ARG A 87 -27.16 11.32 4.42
N PRO A 88 -28.47 11.53 4.67
CA PRO A 88 -29.42 11.80 3.60
C PRO A 88 -29.14 13.18 2.98
N PRO A 89 -29.27 13.35 1.65
CA PRO A 89 -29.33 14.67 1.03
C PRO A 89 -30.68 15.32 1.34
N GLU A 90 -30.67 16.60 1.73
CA GLU A 90 -31.87 17.45 1.94
C GLU A 90 -32.58 17.83 0.63
#